data_AF-A0A2N1G8R0-F1
#
_entry.id   AF-A0A2N1G8R0-F1
#
_cell.length_a   1.000
_cell.length_b   1.000
_cell.length_c   1.000
_cell.angle_alpha   90.00
_cell.angle_beta   90.00
_cell.angle_gamma   90.00
#
_symmetry.space_group_name_H-M   'P 1'
#
loop_
_entity.id
_entity.type
_entity.pdbx_description
1 polymer ?
#
loop_
_entity_poly.entity_id
_entity_poly.type
_entity_poly.pdbx_seq_one_letter_code
_entity_poly.pdbx_strand_id
1 'polypeptide(L)' 'MENEKFIELNKNVQEIIDLIASKNAKEANNKLVEVSDDLDDLLDYSEEDDELMEISRYQVLLNQLQQKIIALNGQL' A
#
# COMPACT_ATOMS: atom_id res chain seq x y z
N MET A 1 -14.76 1.58 14.84
CA MET A 1 -14.71 0.56 13.78
C MET A 1 -14.10 1.12 12.51
N GLU A 2 -14.51 2.30 12.01
CA GLU A 2 -13.90 2.97 10.83
C GLU A 2 -12.38 3.14 10.87
N ASN A 3 -11.79 3.41 12.04
CA ASN A 3 -10.34 3.57 12.16
C ASN A 3 -9.55 2.25 12.09
N GLU A 4 -10.17 1.09 12.35
CA GLU A 4 -9.42 -0.17 12.46
C GLU A 4 -8.87 -0.64 11.10
N LYS A 5 -9.64 -0.48 10.03
CA LYS A 5 -9.23 -0.81 8.65
C LYS A 5 -8.02 0.03 8.21
N PHE A 6 -8.03 1.33 8.50
CA PHE A 6 -6.91 2.21 8.16
C PHE A 6 -5.70 2.02 9.09
N ILE A 7 -5.90 1.57 10.33
CA ILE A 7 -4.79 1.15 11.20
C ILE A 7 -4.08 -0.08 10.62
N GLU A 8 -4.83 -1.06 10.11
CA GLU A 8 -4.25 -2.24 9.46
C GLU A 8 -3.53 -1.88 8.16
N LEU A 9 -4.16 -1.05 7.32
CA LEU A 9 -3.55 -0.55 6.09
C LEU A 9 -2.23 0.20 6.37
N ASN A 10 -2.20 1.04 7.41
CA ASN A 10 -0.97 1.69 7.86
C ASN A 10 0.14 0.71 8.25
N LYS A 11 -0.20 -0.34 9.01
CA LYS A 11 0.78 -1.36 9.42
C LYS A 11 1.33 -2.10 8.22
N ASN A 12 0.47 -2.52 7.30
CA ASN A 12 0.88 -3.23 6.10
C ASN A 12 1.75 -2.35 5.18
N VAL A 13 1.43 -1.06 5.05
CA VAL A 13 2.29 -0.10 4.32
C VAL A 13 3.65 0.07 4.99
N GLN A 14 3.70 0.15 6.32
CA GLN A 14 4.97 0.23 7.04
C GLN A 14 5.82 -1.03 6.83
N GLU A 15 5.19 -2.21 6.79
CA GLU A 15 5.88 -3.46 6.48
C GLU A 15 6.51 -3.43 5.08
N ILE A 16 5.81 -2.90 4.07
CA ILE A 16 6.38 -2.71 2.72
C ILE A 16 7.61 -1.79 2.79
N ILE A 17 7.54 -0.68 3.52
CA ILE A 17 8.67 0.24 3.70
C ILE A 17 9.86 -0.46 4.36
N ASP A 18 9.61 -1.26 5.39
CA ASP A 18 10.64 -1.99 6.12
C ASP A 18 11.31 -3.07 5.24
N LEU A 19 10.53 -3.76 4.40
CA LEU A 19 11.04 -4.70 3.40
C LEU A 19 11.90 -4.01 2.33
N ILE A 20 11.49 -2.82 1.85
CA ILE A 20 12.30 -1.99 0.95
C ILE A 20 13.60 -1.57 1.63
N ALA A 21 13.54 -1.11 2.88
CA ALA A 21 14.71 -0.70 3.66
C ALA A 21 15.69 -1.88 3.87
N SER A 22 15.15 -3.08 4.04
CA SER A 22 15.90 -4.33 4.14
C SER A 22 16.39 -4.88 2.79
N LYS A 23 16.15 -4.15 1.69
CA LYS A 23 16.45 -4.54 0.30
C LYS A 23 15.78 -5.85 -0.14
N ASN A 24 14.68 -6.23 0.51
CA ASN A 24 13.92 -7.43 0.17
C ASN A 24 12.83 -7.10 -0.85
N ALA A 25 13.24 -6.81 -2.09
CA ALA A 25 12.35 -6.34 -3.14
C ALA A 25 11.25 -7.34 -3.52
N LYS A 26 11.52 -8.66 -3.42
CA LYS A 26 10.55 -9.70 -3.75
C LYS A 26 9.39 -9.71 -2.76
N GLU A 27 9.68 -9.75 -1.46
CA GLU A 27 8.63 -9.74 -0.43
C GLU A 27 7.92 -8.39 -0.39
N ALA A 28 8.66 -7.28 -0.55
CA ALA A 28 8.05 -5.95 -0.66
C ALA A 28 7.01 -5.89 -1.81
N ASN A 29 7.34 -6.48 -2.97
CA ASN A 29 6.42 -6.52 -4.10
C ASN A 29 5.20 -7.41 -3.82
N ASN A 30 5.40 -8.60 -3.22
CA ASN A 30 4.29 -9.48 -2.87
C ASN A 30 3.32 -8.81 -1.90
N LYS A 31 3.85 -8.17 -0.85
CA LYS A 31 3.03 -7.46 0.13
C LYS A 31 2.35 -6.23 -0.49
N LEU A 32 3.02 -5.53 -1.40
CA LEU A 32 2.41 -4.41 -2.12
C LEU A 32 1.19 -4.85 -2.94
N VAL A 33 1.25 -6.01 -3.62
CA VAL A 33 0.11 -6.57 -4.36
C VAL A 33 -1.04 -6.88 -3.41
N GLU A 34 -0.79 -7.61 -2.33
CA GLU A 34 -1.80 -7.94 -1.30
C GLU A 34 -2.50 -6.69 -0.77
N VAL A 35 -1.72 -5.67 -0.41
CA VAL A 35 -2.26 -4.41 0.15
C VAL A 35 -3.01 -3.59 -0.91
N SER A 36 -2.63 -3.70 -2.18
CA SER A 36 -3.35 -3.03 -3.26
C SER A 36 -4.71 -3.69 -3.49
N ASP A 37 -4.78 -5.02 -3.44
CA ASP A 37 -6.03 -5.77 -3.55
C ASP A 37 -6.98 -5.41 -2.39
N ASP A 38 -6.48 -5.38 -1.15
CA ASP A 38 -7.26 -4.94 0.02
C ASP A 38 -7.78 -3.50 -0.13
N LEU A 39 -6.98 -2.62 -0.72
CA LEU A 39 -7.34 -1.22 -0.92
C LEU A 39 -8.39 -1.04 -2.02
N ASP A 40 -8.34 -1.85 -3.07
CA ASP A 40 -9.34 -1.88 -4.13
C ASP A 40 -10.68 -2.41 -3.60
N ASP A 41 -10.67 -3.45 -2.76
CA ASP A 41 -11.87 -3.91 -2.04
C ASP A 41 -12.45 -2.80 -1.16
N LEU A 42 -11.61 -2.07 -0.41
CA LEU A 42 -12.06 -0.94 0.39
C LEU A 42 -12.69 0.16 -0.46
N LEU A 43 -12.13 0.45 -1.63
CA LEU A 43 -12.67 1.45 -2.55
C LEU A 43 -14.07 1.05 -3.06
N ASP A 44 -14.27 -0.22 -3.39
CA ASP A 44 -15.53 -0.72 -3.93
C ASP A 44 -16.71 -0.61 -2.96
N TYR A 45 -16.44 -0.59 -1.64
CA TYR A 45 -17.47 -0.50 -0.61
C TYR A 45 -17.57 0.86 0.09
N SER A 46 -16.66 1.80 -0.17
CA SER A 46 -16.68 3.13 0.45
C SER A 46 -17.57 4.11 -0.32
N GLU A 47 -18.52 4.73 0.38
CA GLU A 47 -19.41 5.77 -0.18
C GLU A 47 -19.14 7.16 0.45
N GLU A 48 -18.41 7.22 1.56
CA GLU A 48 -18.14 8.46 2.28
C GLU A 48 -16.94 9.20 1.71
N ASP A 49 -17.09 10.49 1.43
CA ASP A 49 -16.05 11.34 0.83
C ASP A 49 -14.73 11.33 1.62
N ASP A 50 -14.81 11.33 2.96
CA ASP A 50 -13.63 11.32 3.83
C ASP A 50 -12.86 9.99 3.72
N GLU A 51 -13.57 8.86 3.61
CA GLU A 51 -12.97 7.54 3.40
C GLU A 51 -12.35 7.44 2.00
N LEU A 52 -13.08 7.88 0.97
CA LEU A 52 -12.59 7.90 -0.41
C LEU A 52 -11.33 8.76 -0.55
N MET A 53 -11.29 9.90 0.15
CA MET A 53 -10.11 10.75 0.21
C MET A 53 -8.93 10.04 0.87
N GLU A 54 -9.18 9.26 1.93
CA GLU A 54 -8.14 8.48 2.60
C GLU A 54 -7.60 7.34 1.74
N ILE A 55 -8.50 6.55 1.14
CA ILE A 55 -8.16 5.48 0.20
C ILE A 55 -7.29 6.02 -0.94
N SER A 56 -7.67 7.17 -1.51
CA SER A 56 -6.90 7.83 -2.58
C SER A 56 -5.47 8.19 -2.14
N ARG A 57 -5.27 8.61 -0.87
CA ARG A 57 -3.92 8.89 -0.34
C ARG A 57 -3.07 7.62 -0.32
N TYR A 58 -3.65 6.50 0.10
CA TYR A 58 -2.95 5.21 0.11
C TYR A 58 -2.64 4.71 -1.30
N GLN A 59 -3.54 4.88 -2.27
CA GLN A 59 -3.27 4.51 -3.67
C GLN A 59 -2.05 5.26 -4.22
N VAL A 60 -1.92 6.56 -3.93
CA VAL A 60 -0.74 7.34 -4.33
C VAL A 60 0.52 6.83 -3.64
N LEU A 61 0.43 6.51 -2.34
CA LEU A 61 1.57 6.01 -1.57
C LEU A 61 2.04 4.63 -2.08
N LEU A 62 1.13 3.68 -2.32
CA LEU A 62 1.45 2.37 -2.87
C LEU A 62 2.11 2.50 -4.25
N ASN A 63 1.61 3.38 -5.11
CA ASN A 63 2.28 3.67 -6.39
C ASN A 63 3.72 4.16 -6.20
N GLN A 64 3.97 5.05 -5.24
CA GLN A 64 5.34 5.51 -4.94
C GLN A 64 6.23 4.38 -4.42
N LEU A 65 5.70 3.48 -3.58
CA LEU A 65 6.43 2.32 -3.07
C LEU A 65 6.75 1.33 -4.19
N GLN A 66 5.82 1.11 -5.13
CA GLN A 66 6.06 0.30 -6.32
C GLN A 66 7.24 0.83 -7.14
N GLN A 67 7.30 2.15 -7.40
CA GLN A 67 8.42 2.76 -8.10
C GLN A 67 9.75 2.56 -7.37
N LYS A 68 9.76 2.63 -6.03
CA LYS A 68 10.96 2.34 -5.23
C LYS A 68 11.38 0.87 -5.34
N ILE A 69 10.45 -0.06 -5.34
CA ILE A 69 10.71 -1.50 -5.50
C ILE A 69 11.27 -1.80 -6.89
N ILE A 70 10.71 -1.21 -7.95
CA ILE A 70 11.21 -1.34 -9.32
C ILE A 70 12.65 -0.82 -9.41
N ALA A 71 12.92 0.37 -8.87
CA ALA A 71 14.27 0.93 -8.82
C ALA A 71 15.25 0.04 -8.05
N LEU A 72 14.79 -0.59 -6.96
CA LEU A 72 15.59 -1.53 -6.17
C LEU A 72 15.90 -2.83 -6.94
N ASN A 73 14.99 -3.32 -7.78
CA ASN A 73 15.17 -4.51 -8.62
C ASN A 73 16.04 -4.28 -9.88
N GLY A 74 16.47 -3.04 -10.14
CA GLY A 74 17.48 -2.75 -11.15
C GLY A 74 16.99 -2.72 -12.60
N GLN A 75 15.76 -2.24 -12.86
CA GLN A 75 15.31 -1.95 -14.23
C GLN A 75 15.03 -0.45 -14.44
N LEU A 76 16.00 0.22 -15.06
CA LEU A 76 15.82 1.08 -16.23
C LEU A 76 16.84 0.65 -17.29
#